data_AF-A0A9X1RNT8-F1
#
_entry.id   AF-A0A9X1RNT8-F1
#
_cell.length_a   1.000
_cell.length_b   1.000
_cell.length_c   1.000
_cell.angle_alpha   90.00
_cell.angle_beta   90.00
_cell.angle_gamma   90.00
#
_symmetry.space_group_name_H-M   'P 1'
#
loop_
_entity.id
_entity.type
_entity.pdbx_description
1 polymer ?
#
loop_
_entity_poly.entity_id
_entity_poly.type
_entity_poly.pdbx_seq_one_letter_code
_entity_poly.pdbx_strand_id
1 'polypeptide(L)'
;MNARDFTHVSATADVEAPTRQSDASMVWSDARLLGFTLMDDVHEEFYEVVLRLVTCTDAHALAAIEEFEKHAISHFNQEDEWMRATNFPPRDCHVEEHAAVLKSVCEVKAALDAGQINAGVVRDFGMHLFGWFPGHADYLDSALAAWMTKQTMGGKPVVLRRTLYASRRVRPNQPGLPDKAPEND
;
A
#
# COMPACT_ATOMS: atom_id res chain seq x y z
N MET A 1 -22.55 -16.20 62.74
CA MET A 1 -22.73 -16.36 61.29
C MET A 1 -22.87 -14.95 60.71
N ASN A 2 -21.80 -14.38 60.16
CA ASN A 2 -21.78 -13.00 59.67
C ASN A 2 -21.26 -12.96 58.22
N ALA A 3 -21.96 -12.16 57.42
CA ALA A 3 -21.76 -11.87 56.01
C ALA A 3 -20.40 -11.22 55.70
N ARG A 4 -19.89 -11.43 54.48
CA ARG A 4 -19.14 -10.42 53.71
C ARG A 4 -19.42 -10.57 52.21
N ASP A 5 -20.06 -9.54 51.67
CA ASP A 5 -20.03 -9.15 50.27
C ASP A 5 -18.59 -9.04 49.76
N PHE A 6 -18.37 -9.43 48.51
CA PHE A 6 -17.29 -8.84 47.71
C PHE A 6 -17.83 -8.38 46.36
N THR A 7 -17.76 -7.05 46.25
CA THR A 7 -18.06 -6.15 45.16
C THR A 7 -17.36 -6.48 43.85
N HIS A 8 -18.09 -6.18 42.77
CA HIS A 8 -17.64 -6.03 41.39
C HIS A 8 -16.35 -5.19 41.30
N VAL A 9 -15.28 -5.73 40.72
CA VAL A 9 -14.14 -4.92 40.23
C VAL A 9 -14.32 -4.72 38.73
N SER A 10 -14.44 -3.43 38.39
CA SER A 10 -14.62 -2.89 37.05
C SER A 10 -13.34 -3.09 36.22
N ALA A 11 -13.53 -3.34 34.93
CA ALA A 11 -12.47 -3.35 33.93
C ALA A 11 -11.87 -1.94 33.82
N THR A 12 -10.69 -1.73 34.39
CA THR A 12 -9.86 -0.58 34.04
C THR A 12 -9.18 -0.90 32.71
N ALA A 13 -9.77 -0.43 31.62
CA ALA A 13 -9.04 -0.31 30.36
C ALA A 13 -7.90 0.68 30.61
N ASP A 14 -6.66 0.25 30.36
CA ASP A 14 -5.49 1.12 30.39
C ASP A 14 -5.73 2.32 29.47
N VAL A 15 -5.87 3.50 30.09
CA VAL A 15 -6.16 4.79 29.42
C VAL A 15 -4.95 5.27 28.60
N GLU A 16 -3.84 4.55 28.66
CA GLU A 16 -2.56 4.88 28.01
C GLU A 16 -2.19 3.93 26.87
N ALA A 17 -3.05 2.95 26.54
CA ALA A 17 -2.81 2.09 25.39
C ALA A 17 -2.92 2.91 24.08
N PRO A 18 -1.91 2.90 23.20
CA PRO A 18 -1.97 3.63 21.93
C PRO A 18 -3.22 3.20 21.15
N THR A 19 -4.04 4.18 20.80
CA THR A 19 -5.28 3.98 20.06
C THR A 19 -4.97 3.36 18.71
N ARG A 20 -5.67 2.26 18.35
CA ARG A 20 -5.55 1.61 17.04
C ARG A 20 -5.86 2.63 15.94
N GLN A 21 -4.84 3.08 15.23
CA GLN A 21 -5.04 3.75 13.95
C GLN A 21 -5.52 2.72 12.92
N SER A 22 -6.57 3.06 12.19
CA SER A 22 -7.04 2.28 11.06
C SER A 22 -6.03 2.40 9.92
N ASP A 23 -5.44 1.28 9.55
CA ASP A 23 -4.40 1.15 8.53
C ASP A 23 -5.02 1.04 7.12
N ALA A 24 -6.00 1.89 6.84
CA ALA A 24 -6.79 1.91 5.61
C ALA A 24 -6.39 3.11 4.72
N SER A 25 -5.14 3.58 4.85
CA SER A 25 -4.65 4.65 3.99
C SER A 25 -4.51 4.11 2.57
N MET A 26 -5.01 4.89 1.61
CA MET A 26 -4.79 4.60 0.18
C MET A 26 -3.29 4.60 -0.13
N VAL A 27 -2.52 5.46 0.56
CA VAL A 27 -1.07 5.64 0.37
C VAL A 27 -0.27 4.48 0.94
N TRP A 28 -0.56 4.02 2.16
CA TRP A 28 0.21 2.93 2.77
C TRP A 28 -0.59 2.10 3.76
N SER A 29 -0.23 0.82 3.90
CA SER A 29 -0.68 -0.05 4.99
C SER A 29 0.27 -1.23 5.16
N ASP A 30 0.28 -1.86 6.34
CA ASP A 30 1.09 -3.05 6.65
C ASP A 30 0.84 -4.22 5.67
N ALA A 31 -0.28 -4.21 4.94
CA ALA A 31 -0.59 -5.19 3.91
C ALA A 31 0.41 -5.20 2.74
N ARG A 32 1.21 -4.14 2.59
CA ARG A 32 2.18 -3.95 1.51
C ARG A 32 3.62 -4.28 1.92
N LEU A 33 3.84 -4.65 3.18
CA LEU A 33 5.16 -5.02 3.69
C LEU A 33 5.66 -6.33 3.08
N LEU A 34 6.90 -6.30 2.59
CA LEU A 34 7.68 -7.42 2.08
C LEU A 34 8.71 -7.92 3.10
N GLY A 35 9.04 -7.12 4.11
CA GLY A 35 9.90 -7.53 5.23
C GLY A 35 11.38 -7.25 5.03
N PHE A 36 11.72 -6.39 4.06
CA PHE A 36 13.05 -5.84 3.90
C PHE A 36 12.94 -4.32 3.91
N THR A 37 13.22 -3.70 5.06
CA THR A 37 12.88 -2.30 5.36
C THR A 37 13.33 -1.32 4.28
N LEU A 38 14.52 -1.48 3.72
CA LEU A 38 15.00 -0.57 2.66
C LEU A 38 14.10 -0.59 1.41
N MET A 39 13.52 -1.75 1.08
CA MET A 39 12.56 -1.89 -0.02
C MET A 39 11.17 -1.40 0.40
N ASP A 40 10.74 -1.71 1.63
CA ASP A 40 9.44 -1.26 2.15
C ASP A 40 9.36 0.28 2.17
N ASP A 41 10.44 0.97 2.56
CA ASP A 41 10.51 2.43 2.60
C ASP A 41 10.38 3.06 1.19
N VAL A 42 11.06 2.49 0.18
CA VAL A 42 10.95 2.99 -1.21
C VAL A 42 9.60 2.63 -1.83
N HIS A 43 8.97 1.51 -1.43
CA HIS A 43 7.63 1.18 -1.85
C HIS A 43 6.59 2.13 -1.28
N GLU A 44 6.75 2.60 -0.03
CA GLU A 44 5.87 3.63 0.53
C GLU A 44 5.98 4.94 -0.28
N GLU A 45 7.21 5.38 -0.58
CA GLU A 45 7.44 6.55 -1.43
C GLU A 45 6.81 6.38 -2.82
N PHE A 46 6.85 5.18 -3.41
CA PHE A 46 6.18 4.89 -4.69
C PHE A 46 4.69 5.25 -4.66
N TYR A 47 3.96 4.81 -3.62
CA TYR A 47 2.54 5.13 -3.51
C TYR A 47 2.29 6.64 -3.30
N GLU A 48 3.19 7.34 -2.61
CA GLU A 48 3.12 8.79 -2.44
C GLU A 48 3.28 9.52 -3.78
N VAL A 49 4.31 9.19 -4.56
CA VAL A 49 4.56 9.85 -5.85
C VAL A 49 3.50 9.50 -6.90
N VAL A 50 2.97 8.27 -6.89
CA VAL A 50 1.83 7.89 -7.76
C VAL A 50 0.55 8.61 -7.33
N LEU A 51 0.33 8.84 -6.03
CA LEU A 51 -0.81 9.64 -5.57
C LEU A 51 -0.76 11.07 -6.15
N ARG A 52 0.45 11.65 -6.31
CA ARG A 52 0.62 12.97 -6.93
C ARG A 52 0.26 12.94 -8.42
N LEU A 53 0.57 11.85 -9.14
CA LEU A 53 0.12 11.68 -10.52
C LEU A 53 -1.42 11.70 -10.61
N VAL A 54 -2.11 10.90 -9.79
CA VAL A 54 -3.58 10.78 -9.88
C VAL A 54 -4.33 12.01 -9.36
N THR A 55 -3.66 12.87 -8.59
CA THR A 55 -4.24 14.12 -8.07
C THR A 55 -3.75 15.38 -8.79
N CYS A 56 -2.90 15.24 -9.82
CA CYS A 56 -2.36 16.40 -10.51
C CYS A 56 -3.43 17.18 -11.28
N THR A 57 -3.19 18.50 -11.37
CA THR A 57 -3.89 19.40 -12.27
C THR A 57 -2.99 19.72 -13.47
N ASP A 58 -3.52 20.34 -14.52
CA ASP A 58 -2.71 20.74 -15.69
C ASP A 58 -1.51 21.61 -15.31
N ALA A 59 -1.63 22.43 -14.27
CA ALA A 59 -0.55 23.28 -13.77
C ALA A 59 0.62 22.49 -13.13
N HIS A 60 0.37 21.29 -12.62
CA HIS A 60 1.35 20.52 -11.84
C HIS A 60 1.67 19.14 -12.45
N ALA A 61 1.01 18.76 -13.55
CA ALA A 61 1.16 17.45 -14.17
C ALA A 61 2.60 17.15 -14.59
N LEU A 62 3.31 18.15 -15.14
CA LEU A 62 4.71 17.98 -15.55
C LEU A 62 5.62 17.73 -14.34
N ALA A 63 5.47 18.52 -13.28
CA ALA A 63 6.23 18.32 -12.05
C ALA A 63 5.94 16.96 -11.40
N ALA A 64 4.68 16.50 -11.42
CA ALA A 64 4.30 15.22 -10.85
C ALA A 64 4.93 14.04 -11.61
N ILE A 65 4.94 14.06 -12.95
CA ILE A 65 5.58 12.99 -13.74
C ILE A 65 7.10 13.00 -13.64
N GLU A 66 7.73 14.18 -13.48
CA GLU A 66 9.16 14.29 -13.21
C GLU A 66 9.55 13.74 -11.84
N GLU A 67 8.72 13.98 -10.82
CA GLU A 67 8.91 13.41 -9.48
C GLU A 67 8.79 11.89 -9.51
N PHE A 68 7.77 11.36 -10.20
CA PHE A 68 7.63 9.91 -10.39
C PHE A 68 8.81 9.30 -11.17
N GLU A 69 9.24 9.92 -12.27
CA GLU A 69 10.38 9.48 -13.06
C GLU A 69 11.65 9.36 -12.21
N LYS A 70 11.94 10.40 -11.42
CA LYS A 70 13.10 10.41 -10.53
C LYS A 70 13.04 9.28 -9.50
N HIS A 71 11.88 9.09 -8.87
CA HIS A 71 11.67 8.02 -7.91
C HIS A 71 11.85 6.64 -8.58
N ALA A 72 11.16 6.38 -9.69
CA ALA A 72 11.23 5.11 -10.41
C ALA A 72 12.66 4.76 -10.86
N ILE A 73 13.41 5.73 -11.38
CA ILE A 73 14.83 5.51 -11.73
C ILE A 73 15.65 5.15 -10.50
N SER A 74 15.46 5.83 -9.37
CA SER A 74 16.21 5.56 -8.14
C SER A 74 15.88 4.17 -7.57
N HIS A 75 14.58 3.87 -7.45
CA HIS A 75 14.05 2.59 -6.95
C HIS A 75 14.54 1.43 -7.81
N PHE A 76 14.27 1.44 -9.12
CA PHE A 76 14.63 0.33 -10.00
C PHE A 76 16.15 0.12 -10.10
N ASN A 77 16.95 1.20 -10.08
CA ASN A 77 18.41 1.06 -10.05
C ASN A 77 18.92 0.42 -8.76
N GLN A 78 18.29 0.73 -7.63
CA GLN A 78 18.64 0.13 -6.35
C GLN A 78 18.37 -1.37 -6.34
N GLU A 79 17.21 -1.80 -6.85
CA GLU A 79 16.85 -3.21 -6.98
C GLU A 79 17.73 -3.94 -7.99
N ASP A 80 18.01 -3.34 -9.16
CA ASP A 80 18.90 -3.94 -10.14
C ASP A 80 20.33 -4.08 -9.60
N GLU A 81 20.80 -3.12 -8.78
CA GLU A 81 22.07 -3.27 -8.07
C GLU A 81 22.05 -4.41 -7.06
N TRP A 82 20.99 -4.55 -6.27
CA TRP A 82 20.82 -5.70 -5.38
C TRP A 82 20.82 -7.02 -6.15
N MET A 83 20.09 -7.11 -7.25
CA MET A 83 20.03 -8.30 -8.10
C MET A 83 21.40 -8.65 -8.68
N ARG A 84 22.12 -7.68 -9.22
CA ARG A 84 23.48 -7.88 -9.78
C ARG A 84 24.49 -8.27 -8.72
N ALA A 85 24.63 -7.46 -7.67
CA ALA A 85 25.69 -7.58 -6.68
C ALA A 85 25.58 -8.89 -5.88
N THR A 86 24.37 -9.42 -5.75
CA THR A 86 24.11 -10.67 -5.00
C THR A 86 23.85 -11.88 -5.89
N ASN A 87 23.94 -11.73 -7.22
CA ASN A 87 23.69 -12.79 -8.21
C ASN A 87 22.29 -13.43 -8.05
N PHE A 88 21.27 -12.58 -7.97
CA PHE A 88 19.87 -12.99 -7.87
C PHE A 88 19.43 -13.74 -9.14
N PRO A 89 18.96 -15.00 -9.06
CA PRO A 89 18.75 -15.82 -10.25
C PRO A 89 17.62 -15.37 -11.21
N PRO A 90 16.42 -14.95 -10.74
CA PRO A 90 15.34 -14.54 -11.64
C PRO A 90 15.35 -13.02 -11.91
N ARG A 91 16.40 -12.53 -12.57
CA ARG A 91 16.61 -11.10 -12.83
C ARG A 91 15.95 -10.58 -14.10
N ASP A 92 15.99 -11.35 -15.19
CA ASP A 92 15.70 -10.81 -16.53
C ASP A 92 14.26 -10.28 -16.67
N CYS A 93 13.26 -11.08 -16.27
CA CYS A 93 11.85 -10.64 -16.31
C CYS A 93 11.58 -9.45 -15.39
N HIS A 94 12.32 -9.31 -14.30
CA HIS A 94 12.19 -8.20 -13.37
C HIS A 94 12.65 -6.89 -14.02
N VAL A 95 13.87 -6.88 -14.58
CA VAL A 95 14.44 -5.71 -15.26
C VAL A 95 13.63 -5.31 -16.49
N GLU A 96 13.04 -6.27 -17.20
CA GLU A 96 12.15 -6.00 -18.34
C GLU A 96 10.88 -5.22 -17.94
N GLU A 97 10.24 -5.57 -16.82
CA GLU A 97 9.07 -4.85 -16.30
C GLU A 97 9.45 -3.41 -15.89
N HIS A 98 10.58 -3.22 -15.21
CA HIS A 98 11.10 -1.89 -14.89
C HIS A 98 11.34 -1.05 -16.14
N ALA A 99 11.98 -1.63 -17.16
CA ALA A 99 12.26 -0.95 -18.43
C ALA A 99 10.97 -0.55 -19.15
N ALA A 100 9.92 -1.38 -19.10
CA ALA A 100 8.63 -1.08 -19.67
C ALA A 100 7.97 0.13 -18.98
N VAL A 101 8.00 0.19 -17.64
CA VAL A 101 7.48 1.34 -16.88
C VAL A 101 8.25 2.61 -17.22
N LEU A 102 9.59 2.58 -17.18
CA LEU A 102 10.41 3.76 -17.50
C LEU A 102 10.19 4.26 -18.94
N LYS A 103 10.00 3.35 -19.88
CA LYS A 103 9.63 3.71 -21.25
C LYS A 103 8.29 4.46 -21.29
N SER A 104 7.26 3.95 -20.62
CA SER A 104 5.95 4.61 -20.56
C SER A 104 6.03 5.98 -19.88
N VAL A 105 6.83 6.12 -18.82
CA VAL A 105 7.08 7.43 -18.18
C VAL A 105 7.66 8.44 -19.16
N CYS A 106 8.70 8.04 -19.90
CA CYS A 106 9.35 8.89 -20.89
C CYS A 106 8.36 9.32 -22.00
N GLU A 107 7.56 8.38 -22.51
CA GLU A 107 6.56 8.65 -23.54
C GLU A 107 5.46 9.62 -23.05
N VAL A 108 4.90 9.39 -21.85
CA VAL A 108 3.88 10.27 -21.27
C VAL A 108 4.46 11.66 -20.98
N LYS A 109 5.65 11.73 -20.39
CA LYS A 109 6.32 13.00 -20.09
C LYS A 109 6.58 13.82 -21.35
N ALA A 110 7.14 13.19 -22.39
CA ALA A 110 7.42 13.86 -23.66
C ALA A 110 6.15 14.37 -24.34
N ALA A 111 5.08 13.56 -24.36
CA ALA A 111 3.80 13.98 -24.93
C ALA A 111 3.16 15.13 -24.14
N LEU A 112 3.30 15.13 -22.81
CA LEU A 112 2.79 16.19 -21.95
C LEU A 112 3.55 17.50 -22.16
N ASP A 113 4.88 17.46 -22.20
CA ASP A 113 5.75 18.62 -22.43
C ASP A 113 5.51 19.23 -23.82
N ALA A 114 5.24 18.40 -24.82
CA ALA A 114 4.85 18.82 -26.17
C ALA A 114 3.40 19.35 -26.27
N GLY A 115 2.62 19.33 -25.19
CA GLY A 115 1.20 19.75 -25.17
C GLY A 115 0.27 18.84 -25.97
N GLN A 116 0.68 17.60 -26.25
CA GLN A 116 -0.11 16.61 -27.00
C GLN A 116 -1.14 15.90 -26.13
N ILE A 117 -0.90 15.84 -24.82
CA ILE A 117 -1.80 15.30 -23.80
C ILE A 117 -1.96 16.32 -22.66
N ASN A 118 -2.93 16.08 -21.78
CA ASN A 118 -3.21 16.92 -20.60
C ASN A 118 -3.09 16.10 -19.30
N ALA A 119 -3.34 16.74 -18.16
CA ALA A 119 -3.27 16.07 -16.86
C ALA A 119 -4.21 14.85 -16.72
N GLY A 120 -5.29 14.77 -17.52
CA GLY A 120 -6.15 13.60 -17.56
C GLY A 120 -5.40 12.31 -17.88
N VAL A 121 -4.56 12.34 -18.91
CA VAL A 121 -3.76 11.17 -19.30
C VAL A 121 -2.70 10.84 -18.24
N VAL A 122 -2.13 11.85 -17.58
CA VAL A 122 -1.19 11.64 -16.46
C VAL A 122 -1.87 10.97 -15.27
N ARG A 123 -3.11 11.38 -14.95
CA ARG A 123 -3.90 10.71 -13.91
C ARG A 123 -4.22 9.28 -14.27
N ASP A 124 -4.61 9.01 -15.52
CA ASP A 124 -4.90 7.66 -16.01
C ASP A 124 -3.65 6.76 -15.93
N PHE A 125 -2.48 7.31 -16.29
CA PHE A 125 -1.20 6.63 -16.12
C PHE A 125 -0.92 6.30 -14.64
N GLY A 126 -1.14 7.25 -13.72
CA GLY A 126 -1.06 7.00 -12.28
C GLY A 126 -2.00 5.89 -11.80
N MET A 127 -3.22 5.83 -12.33
CA MET A 127 -4.17 4.76 -12.02
C MET A 127 -3.71 3.38 -12.54
N HIS A 128 -3.08 3.33 -13.71
CA HIS A 128 -2.47 2.10 -14.21
C HIS A 128 -1.32 1.61 -13.32
N LEU A 129 -0.49 2.52 -12.80
CA LEU A 129 0.57 2.20 -11.85
C LEU A 129 0.02 1.61 -10.55
N PHE A 130 -1.08 2.16 -10.01
CA PHE A 130 -1.76 1.55 -8.86
C PHE A 130 -2.31 0.16 -9.12
N GLY A 131 -2.69 -0.14 -10.37
CA GLY A 131 -3.12 -1.49 -10.78
C GLY A 131 -1.96 -2.46 -10.94
N TRP A 132 -0.82 -1.99 -11.43
CA TRP A 132 0.36 -2.81 -11.73
C TRP A 132 1.22 -3.12 -10.50
N PHE A 133 1.54 -2.09 -9.70
CA PHE A 133 2.56 -2.19 -8.66
C PHE A 133 2.30 -3.26 -7.59
N PRO A 134 1.07 -3.46 -7.07
CA PRO A 134 0.84 -4.53 -6.09
C PRO A 134 1.21 -5.93 -6.62
N GLY A 135 0.94 -6.20 -7.91
CA GLY A 135 1.31 -7.46 -8.53
C GLY A 135 2.82 -7.60 -8.69
N HIS A 136 3.49 -6.53 -9.14
CA HIS A 136 4.94 -6.49 -9.22
C HIS A 136 5.59 -6.79 -7.84
N ALA A 137 5.14 -6.10 -6.80
CA ALA A 137 5.61 -6.27 -5.43
C ALA A 137 5.39 -7.69 -4.89
N ASP A 138 4.19 -8.24 -5.09
CA ASP A 138 3.84 -9.57 -4.59
C ASP A 138 4.63 -10.68 -5.30
N TYR A 139 4.87 -10.58 -6.61
CA TYR A 139 5.47 -11.67 -7.39
C TYR A 139 6.97 -11.57 -7.59
N LEU A 140 7.52 -10.36 -7.77
CA LEU A 140 8.92 -10.15 -8.12
C LEU A 140 9.70 -9.59 -6.94
N ASP A 141 9.23 -8.49 -6.37
CA ASP A 141 9.98 -7.79 -5.30
C ASP A 141 10.02 -8.62 -4.02
N SER A 142 8.93 -9.35 -3.70
CA SER A 142 8.91 -10.24 -2.54
C SER A 142 10.01 -11.32 -2.59
N ALA A 143 10.33 -11.82 -3.78
CA ALA A 143 11.41 -12.78 -3.98
C ALA A 143 12.78 -12.13 -3.78
N LEU A 144 12.96 -10.89 -4.25
CA LEU A 144 14.17 -10.11 -4.03
C LEU A 144 14.33 -9.70 -2.55
N ALA A 145 13.28 -9.25 -1.88
CA ALA A 145 13.25 -8.92 -0.45
C ALA A 145 13.66 -10.12 0.41
N ALA A 146 13.10 -11.30 0.13
CA ALA A 146 13.46 -12.53 0.83
C ALA A 146 14.92 -12.92 0.58
N TRP A 147 15.41 -12.72 -0.65
CA TRP A 147 16.82 -12.94 -0.99
C TRP A 147 17.73 -11.98 -0.23
N MET A 148 17.44 -10.67 -0.25
CA MET A 148 18.23 -9.64 0.44
C MET A 148 18.25 -9.85 1.95
N THR A 149 17.13 -10.23 2.55
CA THR A 149 17.08 -10.62 3.96
C THR A 149 17.98 -11.81 4.25
N LYS A 150 17.99 -12.82 3.39
CA LYS A 150 18.88 -13.98 3.54
C LYS A 150 20.34 -13.60 3.44
N GLN A 151 20.70 -12.72 2.50
CA GLN A 151 22.08 -12.27 2.32
C GLN A 151 22.58 -11.43 3.50
N THR A 152 21.70 -10.66 4.14
CA THR A 152 22.06 -9.75 5.24
C THR A 152 21.96 -10.39 6.63
N MET A 153 21.03 -11.32 6.84
CA MET A 153 20.72 -11.88 8.16
C MET A 153 20.85 -13.41 8.25
N GLY A 154 21.09 -14.11 7.14
CA GLY A 154 21.25 -15.57 7.11
C GLY A 154 19.96 -16.38 7.26
N GLY A 155 18.79 -15.72 7.27
CA GLY A 155 17.47 -16.35 7.45
C GLY A 155 16.40 -15.84 6.50
N LYS A 156 15.17 -16.38 6.58
CA LYS A 156 14.00 -15.86 5.86
C LYS A 156 13.26 -14.84 6.73
N PRO A 157 12.77 -13.72 6.17
CA PRO A 157 12.00 -12.73 6.95
C PRO A 157 10.68 -13.33 7.43
N VAL A 158 10.24 -12.91 8.63
CA VAL A 158 8.89 -13.14 9.14
C VAL A 158 8.18 -11.80 9.21
N VAL A 159 7.22 -11.59 8.32
CA VAL A 159 6.43 -10.35 8.26
C VAL A 159 5.19 -10.50 9.14
N LEU A 160 5.11 -9.70 10.21
CA LEU A 160 3.94 -9.65 11.07
C LEU A 160 3.06 -8.47 10.66
N ARG A 161 1.97 -8.77 9.95
CA ARG A 161 0.97 -7.78 9.55
C ARG A 161 -0.07 -7.60 10.65
N ARG A 162 -0.43 -6.37 10.97
CA ARG A 162 -1.48 -6.11 11.96
C ARG A 162 -2.86 -6.45 11.38
N THR A 163 -3.47 -7.55 11.80
CA THR A 163 -4.86 -7.87 11.43
C THR A 163 -5.83 -6.94 12.16
N LEU A 164 -6.38 -5.95 11.45
CA LEU A 164 -7.46 -5.12 11.98
C LEU A 164 -8.79 -5.86 11.90
N TYR A 165 -9.18 -6.56 12.96
CA TYR A 165 -10.57 -6.97 13.13
C TYR A 165 -11.42 -5.72 13.39
N ALA A 166 -12.16 -5.27 12.37
CA ALA A 166 -13.23 -4.30 12.55
C ALA A 166 -14.18 -4.84 13.62
N SER A 167 -14.24 -4.17 14.77
CA SER A 167 -15.09 -4.55 15.87
C SER A 167 -16.55 -4.38 15.44
N ARG A 168 -17.17 -5.43 14.92
CA ARG A 168 -18.60 -5.45 14.62
C ARG A 168 -19.33 -5.32 15.96
N ARG A 169 -19.68 -4.09 16.36
CA ARG A 169 -20.66 -3.88 17.42
C ARG A 169 -21.98 -4.48 16.91
N VAL A 170 -22.27 -5.70 17.32
CA VAL A 170 -23.61 -6.28 17.20
C VAL A 170 -24.53 -5.35 17.99
N ARG A 171 -25.44 -4.65 17.30
CA ARG A 171 -26.54 -3.97 17.99
C ARG A 171 -27.43 -5.06 18.60
N PRO A 172 -27.77 -5.01 19.89
CA PRO A 172 -28.75 -5.94 20.45
C PRO A 172 -30.09 -5.75 19.74
N ASN A 173 -30.69 -6.88 19.37
CA ASN A 173 -31.95 -7.01 18.65
C ASN A 173 -33.08 -6.27 19.40
N GLN A 174 -33.75 -5.29 18.77
CA GLN A 174 -35.01 -4.76 19.29
C GLN A 174 -36.15 -5.72 18.88
N PRO A 175 -37.01 -6.17 19.80
CA PRO A 175 -38.17 -6.98 19.45
C PRO A 175 -39.16 -6.16 18.62
N GLY A 176 -39.58 -6.75 17.49
CA GLY A 176 -40.43 -6.13 16.48
C GLY A 176 -41.82 -5.75 17.00
N LEU A 177 -42.30 -4.62 16.49
CA LEU A 177 -43.68 -4.15 16.61
C LEU A 177 -44.59 -5.02 15.71
N PRO A 178 -45.78 -5.46 16.15
CA PRO A 178 -46.62 -6.35 15.36
C PRO A 178 -47.21 -5.68 14.12
N ASP A 179 -47.28 -6.48 13.06
CA ASP A 179 -47.84 -6.21 11.74
C ASP A 179 -49.29 -5.68 11.82
N LYS A 180 -49.59 -4.55 11.17
CA LYS A 180 -50.97 -4.12 10.92
C LYS A 180 -51.47 -4.77 9.63
N ALA A 181 -52.54 -5.53 9.75
CA ALA A 181 -53.28 -6.14 8.64
C ALA A 181 -53.84 -5.09 7.67
N PRO A 182 -54.08 -5.45 6.39
CA PRO A 182 -54.50 -4.51 5.34
C PRO A 182 -55.99 -4.19 5.42
N GLU A 183 -56.35 -2.92 5.20
CA GLU A 183 -57.71 -2.48 4.92
C GLU A 183 -57.88 -2.46 3.39
N ASN A 184 -58.87 -3.20 2.90
CA ASN A 184 -59.32 -3.20 1.50
C ASN A 184 -60.25 -1.99 1.25
N ASP A 185 -60.33 -1.57 -0.02
CA ASP A 185 -61.25 -0.58 -0.60
C ASP A 185 -62.70 -0.61 -0.05
#